data_AF-A0A167DDR8-F1
#
_entry.id   AF-A0A167DDR8-F1
#
_cell.length_a   1.000
_cell.length_b   1.000
_cell.length_c   1.000
_cell.angle_alpha   90.00
_cell.angle_beta   90.00
_cell.angle_gamma   90.00
#
_symmetry.space_group_name_H-M   'P 1'
#
loop_
_entity.id
_entity.type
_entity.pdbx_description
1 polymer ?
#
loop_
_entity_poly.entity_id
_entity_poly.type
_entity_poly.pdbx_seq_one_letter_code
_entity_poly.pdbx_strand_id
1 'polypeptide(L)'
;MLHKKHFLNRYLVAIVIFILLAGIYFSQLGFSSKSNQSEPQKSAQKKIVQTDFLSDSSENNQVQDQRLVSYADSKTKDITLKNDLNITASDKLDNTLEQLKASITQNPEPLKHAIMGPSNKHIAMRTQLLMLLEQDPHLVTELIDTFINDPNSLLGRELSAVLSESGHPMAQVAALDMALDLSNDEQVRSAGLLLVAKMDEVTGETRDRVLAHIDAGNDLSSDLQQFALMALKPAPSSAEDYHRVHQTLSKVVLAEDKNVRRHGVYQMAQWATSNEDLKGVRNLALTDPDVNTRARAVMSLGDSPFKSDENRSVLWQVVDDENEPPPIRLYALKSLSRYALNDTEITKLRLMHSDIRDDSN
;
A
#
# COMPACT_ATOMS: atom_id res chain seq x y z
N MET A 1 -49.84 37.33 21.30
CA MET A 1 -48.69 38.22 20.99
C MET A 1 -47.31 37.58 21.18
N LEU A 2 -47.15 36.47 21.91
CA LEU A 2 -45.84 35.80 22.11
C LEU A 2 -45.29 35.04 20.89
N HIS A 3 -46.14 34.55 19.98
CA HIS A 3 -45.66 33.83 18.78
C HIS A 3 -45.00 34.71 17.71
N LYS A 4 -45.30 36.02 17.66
CA LYS A 4 -44.67 36.92 16.68
C LYS A 4 -43.20 37.23 17.02
N LYS A 5 -42.82 37.21 18.31
CA LYS A 5 -41.43 37.48 18.74
C LYS A 5 -40.47 36.32 18.40
N HIS A 6 -40.94 35.07 18.48
CA HIS A 6 -40.11 33.92 18.13
C HIS A 6 -39.80 33.82 16.63
N PHE A 7 -40.71 34.32 15.77
CA PHE A 7 -40.53 34.28 14.33
C PHE A 7 -39.48 35.29 13.85
N LEU A 8 -39.46 36.49 14.44
CA LEU A 8 -38.46 37.53 14.13
C LEU A 8 -37.04 37.13 14.53
N ASN A 9 -36.86 36.42 15.65
CA ASN A 9 -35.52 35.98 16.09
C ASN A 9 -34.89 34.94 15.15
N ARG A 10 -35.69 34.08 14.51
CA ARG A 10 -35.15 33.07 13.57
C ARG A 10 -34.64 33.71 12.27
N TYR A 11 -35.33 34.74 11.78
CA TYR A 11 -34.88 35.47 10.59
C TYR A 11 -33.60 36.27 10.84
N LEU A 12 -33.45 36.85 12.03
CA LEU A 12 -32.26 37.63 12.36
C LEU A 12 -31.00 36.75 12.43
N VAL A 13 -31.12 35.54 12.97
CA VAL A 13 -30.03 34.54 12.96
C VAL A 13 -29.68 34.10 11.54
N ALA A 14 -30.68 33.85 10.68
CA ALA A 14 -30.46 33.45 9.29
C ALA A 14 -29.74 34.55 8.47
N ILE A 15 -30.08 35.83 8.69
CA ILE A 15 -29.45 36.96 8.01
C ILE A 15 -27.97 37.09 8.43
N VAL A 16 -27.67 36.93 9.73
CA VAL A 16 -26.28 37.01 10.22
C VAL A 16 -25.42 35.88 9.64
N ILE A 17 -25.96 34.66 9.56
CA ILE A 17 -25.27 33.52 8.92
C ILE A 17 -25.03 33.80 7.44
N PHE A 18 -26.02 34.36 6.73
CA PHE A 18 -25.89 34.68 5.31
C PHE A 18 -24.82 35.75 5.04
N ILE A 19 -24.73 36.79 5.88
CA ILE A 19 -23.71 37.84 5.77
C ILE A 19 -22.30 37.27 6.05
N LEU A 20 -22.16 36.38 7.02
CA LEU A 20 -20.88 35.72 7.31
C LEU A 20 -20.42 34.83 6.15
N LEU A 21 -21.33 34.07 5.54
CA LEU A 21 -21.01 33.23 4.38
C LEU A 21 -20.65 34.07 3.14
N ALA A 22 -21.34 35.19 2.92
CA ALA A 22 -21.02 36.10 1.82
C ALA A 22 -19.64 36.77 1.98
N GLY A 23 -19.23 37.08 3.22
CA GLY A 23 -17.90 37.63 3.52
C GLY A 23 -16.76 36.64 3.23
N ILE A 24 -16.94 35.36 3.58
CA ILE A 24 -15.96 34.30 3.29
C ILE A 24 -15.82 34.12 1.77
N TYR A 25 -16.94 34.11 1.02
CA TYR A 25 -16.91 33.94 -0.43
C TYR A 25 -16.18 35.09 -1.15
N PHE A 26 -16.33 36.33 -0.66
CA PHE A 26 -15.62 37.48 -1.23
C PHE A 26 -14.11 37.49 -0.95
N SER A 27 -13.66 36.84 0.13
CA SER A 27 -12.23 36.75 0.45
C SER A 27 -11.44 35.77 -0.43
N GLN A 28 -12.10 34.86 -1.14
CA GLN A 28 -11.45 33.89 -2.04
C GLN A 28 -11.31 34.38 -3.50
N LEU A 29 -11.89 35.54 -3.85
CA LEU A 29 -11.91 36.07 -5.22
C LEU A 29 -10.84 37.13 -5.52
N GLY A 30 -9.92 37.42 -4.58
CA GLY A 30 -8.83 38.39 -4.76
C GLY A 30 -7.47 37.71 -4.81
N PHE A 31 -6.71 37.97 -5.88
CA PHE A 31 -5.32 37.59 -6.18
C PHE A 31 -5.10 36.38 -7.12
N SER A 32 -5.40 36.60 -8.40
CA SER A 32 -4.70 35.93 -9.50
C SER A 32 -3.49 36.79 -9.90
N SER A 33 -2.29 36.42 -9.43
CA SER A 33 -1.03 36.98 -9.91
C SER A 33 -0.39 35.99 -10.88
N LYS A 34 -0.24 36.42 -12.13
CA LYS A 34 0.49 35.72 -13.19
C LYS A 34 1.98 35.62 -12.85
N SER A 35 2.56 34.42 -12.92
CA SER A 35 3.98 34.27 -13.27
C SER A 35 4.19 33.06 -14.17
N ASN A 36 4.89 33.34 -15.26
CA ASN A 36 5.23 32.47 -16.39
C ASN A 36 6.26 31.38 -16.05
N GLN A 37 6.19 30.30 -16.87
CA GLN A 37 7.30 29.51 -17.44
C GLN A 37 8.38 28.96 -16.50
N SER A 38 8.59 27.63 -16.47
CA SER A 38 9.33 26.89 -17.51
C SER A 38 9.46 25.41 -17.11
N GLU A 39 9.11 24.49 -18.03
CA GLU A 39 9.48 23.08 -17.98
C GLU A 39 10.97 22.89 -18.31
N PRO A 40 11.56 21.79 -17.82
CA PRO A 40 12.19 20.89 -18.77
C PRO A 40 11.85 19.41 -18.52
N GLN A 41 11.39 18.75 -19.58
CA GLN A 41 11.40 17.31 -19.76
C GLN A 41 12.82 16.74 -19.53
N LYS A 42 12.92 15.71 -18.68
CA LYS A 42 14.05 14.78 -18.68
C LYS A 42 13.54 13.34 -18.76
N SER A 43 13.70 12.77 -19.96
CA SER A 43 13.58 11.35 -20.25
C SER A 43 14.64 10.55 -19.49
N ALA A 44 14.23 9.64 -18.61
CA ALA A 44 15.11 8.68 -17.97
C ALA A 44 15.28 7.45 -18.88
N GLN A 45 16.47 7.31 -19.48
CA GLN A 45 16.93 6.07 -20.10
C GLN A 45 17.17 5.01 -19.03
N LYS A 46 16.43 3.89 -19.13
CA LYS A 46 16.61 2.69 -18.32
C LYS A 46 17.89 1.97 -18.74
N LYS A 47 18.93 2.08 -17.91
CA LYS A 47 20.20 1.34 -18.05
C LYS A 47 19.98 -0.11 -17.61
N ILE A 48 19.96 -1.03 -18.57
CA ILE A 48 19.95 -2.48 -18.31
C ILE A 48 21.36 -2.85 -17.82
N VAL A 49 21.45 -3.29 -16.57
CA VAL A 49 22.66 -3.91 -16.01
C VAL A 49 22.57 -5.41 -16.32
N GLN A 50 23.40 -5.87 -17.25
CA GLN A 50 23.75 -7.28 -17.39
C GLN A 50 24.60 -7.68 -16.19
N THR A 51 24.10 -8.60 -15.37
CA THR A 51 24.91 -9.34 -14.41
C THR A 51 25.34 -10.64 -15.05
N ASP A 52 26.65 -10.74 -15.32
CA ASP A 52 27.34 -11.96 -15.69
C ASP A 52 27.21 -13.01 -14.59
N PHE A 53 26.62 -14.17 -14.91
CA PHE A 53 26.75 -15.38 -14.12
C PHE A 53 27.84 -16.25 -14.75
N LEU A 54 28.90 -16.46 -13.98
CA LEU A 54 29.98 -17.40 -14.26
C LEU A 54 29.43 -18.83 -14.35
N SER A 55 29.68 -19.43 -15.51
CA SER A 55 29.49 -20.84 -15.83
C SER A 55 30.71 -21.63 -15.37
N ASP A 56 30.49 -22.73 -14.65
CA ASP A 56 31.48 -23.76 -14.37
C ASP A 56 30.84 -25.13 -14.64
N SER A 57 31.18 -25.74 -15.78
CA SER A 57 31.23 -27.21 -15.99
C SER A 57 31.48 -27.56 -17.48
N SER A 58 32.73 -27.89 -17.77
CA SER A 58 33.18 -29.14 -18.42
C SER A 58 32.51 -29.66 -19.70
N GLU A 59 33.23 -29.49 -20.81
CA GLU A 59 33.53 -30.45 -21.90
C GLU A 59 32.63 -31.70 -22.08
N ASN A 60 32.01 -31.85 -23.26
CA ASN A 60 32.47 -32.82 -24.27
C ASN A 60 31.71 -32.77 -25.62
N ASN A 61 32.51 -32.86 -26.69
CA ASN A 61 32.29 -33.50 -28.00
C ASN A 61 31.31 -32.95 -29.06
N GLN A 62 31.95 -32.39 -30.11
CA GLN A 62 31.93 -32.81 -31.53
C GLN A 62 30.58 -32.92 -32.25
N VAL A 63 30.28 -31.97 -33.15
CA VAL A 63 30.48 -32.04 -34.63
C VAL A 63 29.55 -33.07 -35.29
N GLN A 64 28.56 -32.63 -36.09
CA GLN A 64 28.63 -32.64 -37.57
C GLN A 64 27.27 -32.42 -38.29
N ASP A 65 27.32 -31.54 -39.28
CA ASP A 65 26.59 -31.46 -40.56
C ASP A 65 25.05 -31.47 -40.70
N GLN A 66 24.62 -30.32 -41.23
CA GLN A 66 23.60 -30.08 -42.26
C GLN A 66 23.09 -31.30 -43.05
N ARG A 67 21.75 -31.44 -43.12
CA ARG A 67 21.06 -31.87 -44.35
C ARG A 67 19.74 -31.10 -44.56
N LEU A 68 19.77 -30.24 -45.57
CA LEU A 68 18.61 -29.87 -46.38
C LEU A 68 18.05 -31.12 -47.08
N VAL A 69 16.76 -31.39 -46.92
CA VAL A 69 15.97 -32.15 -47.90
C VAL A 69 14.66 -31.41 -48.13
N SER A 70 14.44 -31.06 -49.39
CA SER A 70 13.26 -30.42 -49.94
C SER A 70 12.32 -31.44 -50.58
N TYR A 71 11.05 -31.02 -50.72
CA TYR A 71 9.96 -31.53 -51.56
C TYR A 71 9.13 -32.73 -51.06
N ALA A 72 7.84 -32.46 -50.79
CA ALA A 72 6.78 -32.90 -51.70
C ALA A 72 5.48 -32.12 -51.47
N ASP A 73 4.96 -31.57 -52.57
CA ASP A 73 3.61 -31.04 -52.75
C ASP A 73 2.53 -32.05 -52.30
N SER A 74 1.51 -31.55 -51.61
CA SER A 74 0.15 -32.04 -51.82
C SER A 74 -0.87 -30.91 -51.63
N LYS A 75 -1.41 -30.46 -52.76
CA LYS A 75 -2.68 -29.71 -52.84
C LYS A 75 -3.81 -30.60 -52.33
N THR A 76 -4.57 -30.11 -51.36
CA THR A 76 -6.03 -29.84 -51.44
C THR A 76 -6.63 -29.89 -50.03
N LYS A 77 -7.16 -28.76 -49.57
CA LYS A 77 -8.59 -28.56 -49.38
C LYS A 77 -8.83 -27.19 -48.79
N ASP A 78 -9.73 -26.45 -49.44
CA ASP A 78 -10.42 -25.30 -48.89
C ASP A 78 -10.83 -25.54 -47.44
N ILE A 79 -10.18 -24.83 -46.52
CA ILE A 79 -10.80 -24.45 -45.26
C ILE A 79 -11.18 -23.00 -45.42
N THR A 80 -12.32 -22.78 -46.07
CA THR A 80 -13.09 -21.57 -45.84
C THR A 80 -13.86 -21.83 -44.55
N LEU A 81 -13.37 -21.33 -43.42
CA LEU A 81 -14.13 -21.34 -42.16
C LEU A 81 -13.69 -20.18 -41.27
N LYS A 82 -14.54 -19.14 -41.35
CA LYS A 82 -14.94 -18.19 -40.32
C LYS A 82 -13.95 -17.09 -39.95
N ASN A 83 -14.27 -15.91 -40.49
CA ASN A 83 -14.36 -14.64 -39.78
C ASN A 83 -13.44 -14.50 -38.58
N ASP A 84 -12.38 -13.71 -38.77
CA ASP A 84 -11.82 -12.85 -37.73
C ASP A 84 -12.97 -12.02 -37.13
N LEU A 85 -13.72 -12.61 -36.20
CA LEU A 85 -14.52 -11.86 -35.25
C LEU A 85 -13.52 -10.95 -34.56
N ASN A 86 -13.70 -9.63 -34.71
CA ASN A 86 -12.96 -8.64 -33.93
C ASN A 86 -13.16 -8.97 -32.46
N ILE A 87 -12.29 -9.79 -31.87
CA ILE A 87 -12.34 -10.15 -30.47
C ILE A 87 -12.14 -8.86 -29.69
N THR A 88 -13.18 -8.40 -29.01
CA THR A 88 -13.14 -7.15 -28.25
C THR A 88 -12.28 -7.34 -27.00
N ALA A 89 -11.88 -6.24 -26.35
CA ALA A 89 -11.17 -6.31 -25.08
C ALA A 89 -12.02 -6.95 -23.98
N SER A 90 -13.34 -6.72 -24.00
CA SER A 90 -14.33 -7.37 -23.13
C SER A 90 -14.41 -8.88 -23.39
N ASP A 91 -14.47 -9.34 -24.65
CA ASP A 91 -14.46 -10.79 -24.94
C ASP A 91 -13.19 -11.49 -24.41
N LYS A 92 -12.05 -10.77 -24.43
CA LYS A 92 -10.78 -11.29 -23.86
C LYS A 92 -10.84 -11.32 -22.34
N LEU A 93 -11.42 -10.30 -21.70
CA LEU A 93 -11.60 -10.25 -20.26
C LEU A 93 -12.42 -11.44 -19.77
N ASP A 94 -13.59 -11.66 -20.36
CA ASP A 94 -14.49 -12.77 -20.03
C ASP A 94 -13.77 -14.10 -20.14
N ASN A 95 -13.04 -14.30 -21.24
CA ASN A 95 -12.29 -15.51 -21.47
C ASN A 95 -11.19 -15.72 -20.40
N THR A 96 -10.41 -14.69 -20.08
CA THR A 96 -9.37 -14.77 -19.05
C THR A 96 -9.97 -15.01 -17.66
N LEU A 97 -11.11 -14.40 -17.33
CA LEU A 97 -11.82 -14.64 -16.07
C LEU A 97 -12.34 -16.08 -15.97
N GLU A 98 -12.93 -16.62 -17.04
CA GLU A 98 -13.38 -18.02 -17.07
C GLU A 98 -12.21 -19.01 -16.95
N GLN A 99 -11.08 -18.74 -17.62
CA GLN A 99 -9.87 -19.54 -17.46
C GLN A 99 -9.33 -19.47 -16.02
N LEU A 100 -9.36 -18.31 -15.38
CA LEU A 100 -8.94 -18.14 -13.99
C LEU A 100 -9.84 -18.93 -13.05
N LYS A 101 -11.17 -18.82 -13.19
CA LYS A 101 -12.16 -19.58 -12.41
C LYS A 101 -11.96 -21.10 -12.58
N ALA A 102 -11.78 -21.56 -13.82
CA ALA A 102 -11.52 -22.97 -14.10
C ALA A 102 -10.20 -23.45 -13.47
N SER A 103 -9.14 -22.65 -13.56
CA SER A 103 -7.83 -22.94 -12.97
C SER A 103 -7.88 -23.07 -11.44
N ILE A 104 -8.61 -22.15 -10.79
CA ILE A 104 -8.85 -22.17 -9.33
C ILE A 104 -9.62 -23.43 -8.93
N THR A 105 -10.65 -23.81 -9.69
CA THR A 105 -11.48 -24.99 -9.41
C THR A 105 -10.68 -26.28 -9.55
N GLN A 106 -9.76 -26.35 -10.52
CA GLN A 106 -8.90 -27.52 -10.74
C GLN A 106 -7.78 -27.65 -9.69
N ASN A 107 -7.38 -26.55 -9.06
CA ASN A 107 -6.28 -26.51 -8.09
C ASN A 107 -6.71 -25.78 -6.82
N PRO A 108 -7.67 -26.32 -6.05
CA PRO A 108 -8.17 -25.65 -4.86
C PRO A 108 -7.07 -25.53 -3.82
N GLU A 109 -6.67 -24.30 -3.53
CA GLU A 109 -5.82 -23.99 -2.40
C GLU A 109 -6.70 -23.67 -1.18
N PRO A 110 -6.28 -24.05 0.03
CA PRO A 110 -7.06 -23.71 1.21
C PRO A 110 -7.01 -22.20 1.44
N LEU A 111 -8.18 -21.57 1.56
CA LEU A 111 -8.34 -20.18 2.02
C LEU A 111 -7.96 -20.11 3.50
N LYS A 112 -6.66 -19.96 3.80
CA LYS A 112 -6.17 -20.01 5.19
C LYS A 112 -6.12 -18.65 5.90
N HIS A 113 -6.29 -17.52 5.20
CA HIS A 113 -6.52 -16.19 5.78
C HIS A 113 -6.74 -15.15 4.68
N ALA A 114 -7.47 -14.07 4.96
CA ALA A 114 -7.60 -12.91 4.05
C ALA A 114 -6.24 -12.25 3.71
N ILE A 115 -5.24 -12.42 4.58
CA ILE A 115 -3.91 -11.80 4.47
C ILE A 115 -2.98 -12.56 3.52
N MET A 116 -3.28 -13.82 3.18
CA MET A 116 -2.42 -14.54 2.23
C MET A 116 -2.50 -13.91 0.84
N GLY A 117 -1.34 -13.66 0.25
CA GLY A 117 -1.20 -13.13 -1.10
C GLY A 117 -1.80 -14.04 -2.18
N PRO A 118 -1.92 -13.54 -3.42
CA PRO A 118 -2.41 -14.34 -4.55
C PRO A 118 -1.49 -15.54 -4.82
N SER A 119 -2.04 -16.59 -5.45
CA SER A 119 -1.25 -17.79 -5.76
C SER A 119 -0.25 -17.53 -6.88
N ASN A 120 0.97 -18.03 -6.76
CA ASN A 120 1.95 -17.98 -7.86
C ASN A 120 1.49 -18.78 -9.09
N LYS A 121 0.55 -19.72 -8.94
CA LYS A 121 0.01 -20.53 -10.05
C LYS A 121 -0.81 -19.70 -11.04
N HIS A 122 -1.40 -18.59 -10.60
CA HIS A 122 -2.31 -17.77 -11.40
C HIS A 122 -1.65 -16.48 -11.91
N ILE A 123 -0.32 -16.36 -11.79
CA ILE A 123 0.41 -15.14 -12.17
C ILE A 123 0.20 -14.76 -13.64
N ALA A 124 0.20 -15.75 -14.55
CA ALA A 124 0.01 -15.51 -15.97
C ALA A 124 -1.37 -14.91 -16.28
N MET A 125 -2.44 -15.41 -15.65
CA MET A 125 -3.78 -14.85 -15.81
C MET A 125 -3.88 -13.45 -15.22
N ARG A 126 -3.29 -13.20 -14.03
CA ARG A 126 -3.27 -11.85 -13.44
C ARG A 126 -2.56 -10.85 -14.34
N THR A 127 -1.41 -11.21 -14.90
CA THR A 127 -0.68 -10.35 -15.85
C THR A 127 -1.52 -10.07 -17.09
N GLN A 128 -2.25 -11.05 -17.62
CA GLN A 128 -3.18 -10.83 -18.74
C GLN A 128 -4.31 -9.86 -18.38
N LEU A 129 -4.92 -10.00 -17.20
CA LEU A 129 -5.96 -9.09 -16.73
C LEU A 129 -5.42 -7.66 -16.59
N LEU A 130 -4.23 -7.49 -16.02
CA LEU A 130 -3.56 -6.18 -15.93
C LEU A 130 -3.29 -5.57 -17.31
N MET A 131 -2.77 -6.35 -18.25
CA MET A 131 -2.55 -5.90 -19.63
C MET A 131 -3.86 -5.49 -20.33
N LEU A 132 -4.99 -6.16 -20.02
CA LEU A 132 -6.30 -5.76 -20.53
C LEU A 132 -6.77 -4.44 -19.92
N LEU A 133 -6.57 -4.23 -18.61
CA LEU A 133 -6.89 -2.95 -17.96
C LEU A 133 -6.02 -1.79 -18.49
N GLU A 134 -4.76 -2.05 -18.83
CA GLU A 134 -3.89 -1.07 -19.48
C GLU A 134 -4.39 -0.71 -20.89
N GLN A 135 -4.93 -1.68 -21.63
CA GLN A 135 -5.47 -1.48 -22.97
C GLN A 135 -6.82 -0.77 -22.96
N ASP A 136 -7.70 -1.15 -22.03
CA ASP A 136 -9.03 -0.58 -21.86
C ASP A 136 -9.36 -0.42 -20.36
N PRO A 137 -9.12 0.78 -19.79
CA PRO A 137 -9.37 1.04 -18.37
C PRO A 137 -10.83 0.89 -17.95
N HIS A 138 -11.79 0.95 -18.88
CA HIS A 138 -13.21 0.81 -18.54
C HIS A 138 -13.57 -0.60 -18.08
N LEU A 139 -12.77 -1.61 -18.45
CA LEU A 139 -12.95 -3.00 -18.02
C LEU A 139 -12.84 -3.19 -16.49
N VAL A 140 -12.29 -2.21 -15.77
CA VAL A 140 -12.18 -2.26 -14.31
C VAL A 140 -13.53 -2.43 -13.62
N THR A 141 -14.62 -1.91 -14.21
CA THR A 141 -15.96 -2.02 -13.60
C THR A 141 -16.40 -3.47 -13.45
N GLU A 142 -16.13 -4.29 -14.47
CA GLU A 142 -16.49 -5.70 -14.46
C GLU A 142 -15.65 -6.52 -13.47
N LEU A 143 -14.37 -6.17 -13.32
CA LEU A 143 -13.52 -6.77 -12.30
C LEU A 143 -13.96 -6.39 -10.88
N ILE A 144 -14.35 -5.12 -10.69
CA ILE A 144 -14.89 -4.62 -9.42
C ILE A 144 -16.20 -5.36 -9.09
N ASP A 145 -17.13 -5.45 -10.03
CA ASP A 145 -18.41 -6.14 -9.82
C ASP A 145 -18.20 -7.62 -9.47
N THR A 146 -17.28 -8.29 -10.18
CA THR A 146 -16.92 -9.67 -9.89
C THR A 146 -16.29 -9.83 -8.50
N PHE A 147 -15.43 -8.90 -8.09
CA PHE A 147 -14.82 -8.89 -6.76
C PHE A 147 -15.84 -8.63 -5.65
N ILE A 148 -16.74 -7.66 -5.82
CA ILE A 148 -17.77 -7.31 -4.82
C ILE A 148 -18.72 -8.47 -4.55
N ASN A 149 -19.02 -9.28 -5.57
CA ASN A 149 -19.94 -10.40 -5.42
C ASN A 149 -19.42 -11.51 -4.48
N ASP A 150 -18.11 -11.73 -4.41
CA ASP A 150 -17.51 -12.73 -3.53
C ASP A 150 -16.05 -12.38 -3.15
N PRO A 151 -15.84 -11.33 -2.33
CA PRO A 151 -14.51 -10.79 -2.06
C PRO A 151 -13.63 -11.73 -1.23
N ASN A 152 -14.24 -12.69 -0.52
CA ASN A 152 -13.56 -13.63 0.36
C ASN A 152 -13.21 -14.97 -0.32
N SER A 153 -13.55 -15.13 -1.60
CA SER A 153 -13.21 -16.32 -2.38
C SER A 153 -11.75 -16.34 -2.85
N LEU A 154 -11.32 -17.51 -3.35
CA LEU A 154 -10.03 -17.61 -4.06
C LEU A 154 -10.01 -16.69 -5.27
N LEU A 155 -11.13 -16.55 -6.00
CA LEU A 155 -11.24 -15.60 -7.10
C LEU A 155 -11.10 -14.16 -6.59
N GLY A 156 -11.84 -13.80 -5.53
CA GLY A 156 -11.76 -12.48 -4.89
C GLY A 156 -10.34 -12.11 -4.46
N ARG A 157 -9.56 -13.08 -3.96
CA ARG A 157 -8.14 -12.90 -3.64
C ARG A 157 -7.29 -12.57 -4.88
N GLU A 158 -7.48 -13.29 -5.99
CA GLU A 158 -6.75 -13.03 -7.23
C GLU A 158 -7.15 -11.69 -7.86
N LEU A 159 -8.44 -11.37 -7.84
CA LEU A 159 -8.96 -10.09 -8.33
C LEU A 159 -8.52 -8.90 -7.47
N SER A 160 -8.49 -9.07 -6.14
CA SER A 160 -7.95 -8.06 -5.23
C SER A 160 -6.51 -7.70 -5.59
N ALA A 161 -5.67 -8.69 -5.96
CA ALA A 161 -4.31 -8.44 -6.40
C ALA A 161 -4.25 -7.64 -7.72
N VAL A 162 -5.05 -8.03 -8.72
CA VAL A 162 -5.15 -7.30 -10.00
C VAL A 162 -5.62 -5.87 -9.78
N LEU A 163 -6.68 -5.68 -9.00
CA LEU A 163 -7.26 -4.36 -8.70
C LEU A 163 -6.27 -3.49 -7.92
N SER A 164 -5.58 -4.06 -6.91
CA SER A 164 -4.57 -3.31 -6.15
C SER A 164 -3.36 -2.92 -6.98
N GLU A 165 -2.89 -3.80 -7.87
CA GLU A 165 -1.74 -3.55 -8.74
C GLU A 165 -2.07 -2.56 -9.86
N SER A 166 -3.32 -2.57 -10.35
CA SER A 166 -3.78 -1.58 -11.33
C SER A 166 -3.83 -0.14 -10.78
N GLY A 167 -3.97 0.02 -9.45
CA GLY A 167 -4.09 1.32 -8.79
C GLY A 167 -5.32 2.14 -9.18
N HIS A 168 -6.28 1.56 -9.91
CA HIS A 168 -7.36 2.32 -10.55
C HIS A 168 -8.23 3.07 -9.52
N PRO A 169 -8.51 4.39 -9.69
CA PRO A 169 -9.27 5.16 -8.72
C PRO A 169 -10.67 4.60 -8.42
N MET A 170 -11.37 4.07 -9.42
CA MET A 170 -12.68 3.42 -9.20
C MET A 170 -12.59 2.19 -8.28
N ALA A 171 -11.48 1.45 -8.32
CA ALA A 171 -11.29 0.30 -7.43
C ALA A 171 -11.06 0.76 -5.99
N GLN A 172 -10.40 1.91 -5.78
CA GLN A 172 -10.26 2.53 -4.45
C GLN A 172 -11.62 2.91 -3.88
N VAL A 173 -12.45 3.60 -4.68
CA VAL A 173 -13.80 4.02 -4.27
C VAL A 173 -14.65 2.80 -3.92
N ALA A 174 -14.74 1.82 -4.81
CA ALA A 174 -15.54 0.61 -4.59
C ALA A 174 -15.09 -0.18 -3.35
N ALA A 175 -13.78 -0.27 -3.13
CA ALA A 175 -13.24 -0.96 -1.96
C ALA A 175 -13.54 -0.21 -0.65
N LEU A 176 -13.53 1.13 -0.66
CA LEU A 176 -13.94 1.91 0.50
C LEU A 176 -15.46 1.87 0.72
N ASP A 177 -16.27 1.89 -0.33
CA ASP A 177 -17.72 1.75 -0.22
C ASP A 177 -18.05 0.40 0.44
N MET A 178 -17.40 -0.68 0.00
CA MET A 178 -17.49 -1.99 0.64
C MET A 178 -17.05 -1.98 2.11
N ALA A 179 -15.94 -1.30 2.41
CA ALA A 179 -15.34 -1.28 3.74
C ALA A 179 -16.08 -0.44 4.77
N LEU A 180 -16.63 0.69 4.33
CA LEU A 180 -17.05 1.78 5.21
C LEU A 180 -18.55 2.05 5.16
N ASP A 181 -19.20 1.81 4.01
CA ASP A 181 -20.54 2.34 3.76
C ASP A 181 -21.60 1.25 3.48
N LEU A 182 -21.23 0.14 2.84
CA LEU A 182 -22.18 -0.83 2.28
C LEU A 182 -22.32 -2.12 3.07
N SER A 183 -21.33 -2.49 3.89
CA SER A 183 -21.32 -3.79 4.58
C SER A 183 -21.13 -3.65 6.08
N ASN A 184 -21.84 -4.50 6.84
CA ASN A 184 -21.60 -4.74 8.26
C ASN A 184 -20.81 -6.04 8.50
N ASP A 185 -20.54 -6.83 7.46
CA ASP A 185 -19.75 -8.05 7.54
C ASP A 185 -18.26 -7.70 7.63
N GLU A 186 -17.63 -8.06 8.74
CA GLU A 186 -16.23 -7.77 9.02
C GLU A 186 -15.27 -8.36 7.96
N GLN A 187 -15.57 -9.51 7.37
CA GLN A 187 -14.73 -10.12 6.33
C GLN A 187 -14.76 -9.29 5.05
N VAL A 188 -15.97 -8.91 4.62
CA VAL A 188 -16.17 -8.03 3.46
C VAL A 188 -15.50 -6.68 3.69
N ARG A 189 -15.64 -6.11 4.89
CA ARG A 189 -15.01 -4.83 5.23
C ARG A 189 -13.48 -4.93 5.22
N SER A 190 -12.95 -6.03 5.77
CA SER A 190 -11.51 -6.32 5.76
C SER A 190 -10.98 -6.49 4.34
N ALA A 191 -11.73 -7.15 3.45
CA ALA A 191 -11.32 -7.32 2.05
C ALA A 191 -11.21 -5.97 1.32
N GLY A 192 -12.18 -5.07 1.53
CA GLY A 192 -12.13 -3.70 1.00
C GLY A 192 -10.92 -2.91 1.50
N LEU A 193 -10.69 -2.86 2.82
CA LEU A 193 -9.53 -2.16 3.39
C LEU A 193 -8.21 -2.78 2.95
N LEU A 194 -8.12 -4.11 2.87
CA LEU A 194 -6.92 -4.81 2.47
C LEU A 194 -6.58 -4.55 0.99
N LEU A 195 -7.59 -4.45 0.12
CA LEU A 195 -7.39 -4.07 -1.28
C LEU A 195 -6.72 -2.69 -1.36
N VAL A 196 -7.25 -1.69 -0.65
CA VAL A 196 -6.65 -0.34 -0.61
C VAL A 196 -5.26 -0.36 0.03
N ALA A 197 -5.07 -1.11 1.11
CA ALA A 197 -3.78 -1.26 1.78
C ALA A 197 -2.70 -1.89 0.89
N LYS A 198 -3.08 -2.67 -0.13
CA LYS A 198 -2.15 -3.28 -1.09
C LYS A 198 -1.82 -2.39 -2.29
N MET A 199 -2.55 -1.30 -2.50
CA MET A 199 -2.24 -0.35 -3.58
C MET A 199 -0.97 0.43 -3.27
N ASP A 200 -0.21 0.77 -4.30
CA ASP A 200 1.02 1.57 -4.16
C ASP A 200 0.70 3.04 -3.83
N GLU A 201 -0.34 3.57 -4.47
CA GLU A 201 -0.79 4.96 -4.30
C GLU A 201 -2.28 5.01 -3.97
N VAL A 202 -2.69 6.04 -3.21
CA VAL A 202 -4.10 6.32 -2.91
C VAL A 202 -4.40 7.79 -3.17
N THR A 203 -5.62 8.08 -3.63
CA THR A 203 -6.07 9.46 -3.84
C THR A 203 -6.21 10.21 -2.50
N GLY A 204 -6.23 11.55 -2.57
CA GLY A 204 -6.52 12.38 -1.38
C GLY A 204 -7.90 12.08 -0.78
N GLU A 205 -8.92 11.86 -1.62
CA GLU A 205 -10.26 11.47 -1.19
C GLU A 205 -10.27 10.11 -0.47
N THR A 206 -9.59 9.11 -1.04
CA THR A 206 -9.42 7.79 -0.41
C THR A 206 -8.81 7.93 0.97
N ARG A 207 -7.75 8.76 1.09
CA ARG A 207 -7.08 9.01 2.36
C ARG A 207 -7.98 9.72 3.37
N ASP A 208 -8.74 10.73 2.94
CA ASP A 208 -9.65 11.46 3.80
C ASP A 208 -10.74 10.57 4.40
N ARG A 209 -11.27 9.64 3.60
CA ARG A 209 -12.24 8.63 4.05
C ARG A 209 -11.61 7.66 5.06
N VAL A 210 -10.39 7.18 4.80
CA VAL A 210 -9.65 6.32 5.73
C VAL A 210 -9.34 7.04 7.05
N LEU A 211 -8.90 8.31 6.99
CA LEU A 211 -8.64 9.11 8.19
C LEU A 211 -9.91 9.34 9.02
N ALA A 212 -11.02 9.70 8.36
CA ALA A 212 -12.31 9.85 9.03
C ALA A 212 -12.74 8.55 9.71
N HIS A 213 -12.47 7.40 9.07
CA HIS A 213 -12.74 6.10 9.65
C HIS A 213 -11.90 5.80 10.89
N ILE A 214 -10.59 6.07 10.85
CA ILE A 214 -9.68 5.88 11.98
C ILE A 214 -10.07 6.80 13.15
N ASP A 215 -10.37 8.08 12.88
CA ASP A 215 -10.75 9.04 13.92
C ASP A 215 -12.11 8.73 14.58
N ALA A 216 -13.00 8.01 13.88
CA ALA A 216 -14.29 7.60 14.44
C ALA A 216 -14.16 6.62 15.61
N GLY A 217 -13.09 5.78 15.61
CA GLY A 217 -12.55 5.03 16.76
C GLY A 217 -13.43 3.97 17.47
N ASN A 218 -14.76 4.07 17.41
CA ASN A 218 -15.63 3.47 18.41
C ASN A 218 -16.25 2.11 18.01
N ASP A 219 -16.18 1.73 16.73
CA ASP A 219 -16.88 0.54 16.21
C ASP A 219 -15.97 -0.42 15.41
N LEU A 220 -14.65 -0.36 15.63
CA LEU A 220 -13.69 -1.14 14.84
C LEU A 220 -12.96 -2.17 15.69
N SER A 221 -12.97 -3.41 15.21
CA SER A 221 -12.05 -4.43 15.68
C SER A 221 -10.60 -3.98 15.43
N SER A 222 -9.68 -4.50 16.24
CA SER A 222 -8.24 -4.26 16.10
C SER A 222 -7.76 -4.53 14.66
N ASP A 223 -8.31 -5.55 13.99
CA ASP A 223 -7.86 -5.95 12.64
C ASP A 223 -8.31 -4.95 11.57
N LEU A 224 -9.55 -4.47 11.64
CA LEU A 224 -10.02 -3.41 10.73
C LEU A 224 -9.23 -2.11 10.92
N GLN A 225 -8.91 -1.73 12.16
CA GLN A 225 -8.06 -0.57 12.42
C GLN A 225 -6.66 -0.74 11.82
N GLN A 226 -6.07 -1.93 11.91
CA GLN A 226 -4.77 -2.22 11.29
C GLN A 226 -4.82 -2.07 9.78
N PHE A 227 -5.84 -2.61 9.10
CA PHE A 227 -5.96 -2.47 7.65
C PHE A 227 -6.21 -1.02 7.23
N ALA A 228 -7.03 -0.28 7.98
CA ALA A 228 -7.23 1.15 7.74
C ALA A 228 -5.91 1.94 7.89
N LEU A 229 -5.12 1.64 8.92
CA LEU A 229 -3.80 2.25 9.07
C LEU A 229 -2.89 1.92 7.90
N MET A 230 -2.84 0.67 7.44
CA MET A 230 -2.03 0.26 6.29
C MET A 230 -2.47 0.91 4.96
N ALA A 231 -3.73 1.32 4.84
CA ALA A 231 -4.24 2.06 3.69
C ALA A 231 -3.74 3.52 3.62
N LEU A 232 -3.14 4.06 4.69
CA LEU A 232 -2.53 5.39 4.69
C LEU A 232 -1.15 5.38 4.00
N LYS A 233 -1.10 5.66 2.70
CA LYS A 233 0.15 5.72 1.92
C LYS A 233 0.82 7.10 1.99
N PRO A 234 2.14 7.20 2.29
CA PRO A 234 2.86 8.48 2.32
C PRO A 234 2.89 9.16 0.95
N ALA A 235 2.01 10.15 0.76
CA ALA A 235 1.95 10.99 -0.45
C ALA A 235 1.17 12.29 -0.17
N PRO A 236 1.62 13.15 0.76
CA PRO A 236 0.89 14.37 1.10
C PRO A 236 0.68 15.24 -0.15
N SER A 237 -0.57 15.59 -0.42
CA SER A 237 -0.97 16.50 -1.49
C SER A 237 -0.79 17.97 -1.10
N SER A 238 -0.74 18.25 0.21
CA SER A 238 -0.55 19.58 0.79
C SER A 238 0.01 19.47 2.22
N ALA A 239 0.41 20.62 2.80
CA ALA A 239 0.80 20.70 4.20
C ALA A 239 -0.38 20.42 5.16
N GLU A 240 -1.60 20.81 4.77
CA GLU A 240 -2.81 20.55 5.56
C GLU A 240 -3.13 19.06 5.64
N ASP A 241 -3.04 18.36 4.52
CA ASP A 241 -3.21 16.91 4.41
C ASP A 241 -2.16 16.16 5.25
N TYR A 242 -0.89 16.55 5.14
CA TYR A 242 0.16 16.04 6.02
C TYR A 242 -0.16 16.26 7.51
N HIS A 243 -0.58 17.48 7.90
CA HIS A 243 -0.92 17.78 9.28
C HIS A 243 -2.11 16.97 9.78
N ARG A 244 -3.14 16.76 8.95
CA ARG A 244 -4.30 15.93 9.27
C ARG A 244 -3.86 14.49 9.54
N VAL A 245 -3.08 13.90 8.64
CA VAL A 245 -2.55 12.54 8.82
C VAL A 245 -1.70 12.45 10.09
N HIS A 246 -0.79 13.40 10.29
CA HIS A 246 0.09 13.42 11.45
C HIS A 246 -0.72 13.54 12.76
N GLN A 247 -1.77 14.36 12.79
CA GLN A 247 -2.65 14.51 13.95
C GLN A 247 -3.36 13.18 14.28
N THR A 248 -3.90 12.49 13.28
CA THR A 248 -4.54 11.18 13.47
C THR A 248 -3.51 10.14 13.95
N LEU A 249 -2.36 10.02 13.28
CA LEU A 249 -1.31 9.07 13.66
C LEU A 249 -0.74 9.34 15.06
N SER A 250 -0.63 10.61 15.48
CA SER A 250 -0.18 10.99 16.81
C SER A 250 -1.10 10.46 17.93
N LYS A 251 -2.40 10.30 17.65
CA LYS A 251 -3.33 9.63 18.58
C LYS A 251 -3.15 8.11 18.54
N VAL A 252 -3.03 7.55 17.35
CA VAL A 252 -2.92 6.09 17.14
C VAL A 252 -1.67 5.52 17.81
N VAL A 253 -0.53 6.22 17.78
CA VAL A 253 0.69 5.79 18.49
C VAL A 253 0.52 5.75 20.02
N LEU A 254 -0.55 6.32 20.56
CA LEU A 254 -0.90 6.28 21.98
C LEU A 254 -2.12 5.38 22.27
N ALA A 255 -2.61 4.64 21.27
CA ALA A 255 -3.76 3.75 21.44
C ALA A 255 -3.50 2.70 22.53
N GLU A 256 -4.52 2.36 23.32
CA GLU A 256 -4.39 1.32 24.36
C GLU A 256 -4.15 -0.06 23.75
N ASP A 257 -4.84 -0.37 22.65
CA ASP A 257 -4.64 -1.60 21.90
C ASP A 257 -3.22 -1.63 21.30
N LYS A 258 -2.44 -2.61 21.74
CA LYS A 258 -1.05 -2.81 21.33
C LYS A 258 -0.86 -3.13 19.85
N ASN A 259 -1.83 -3.75 19.18
CA ASN A 259 -1.74 -4.04 17.75
C ASN A 259 -1.97 -2.76 16.94
N VAL A 260 -2.99 -1.99 17.31
CA VAL A 260 -3.28 -0.67 16.71
C VAL A 260 -2.07 0.25 16.89
N ARG A 261 -1.55 0.32 18.11
CA ARG A 261 -0.36 1.11 18.44
C ARG A 261 0.86 0.69 17.63
N ARG A 262 1.13 -0.62 17.49
CA ARG A 262 2.22 -1.16 16.64
C ARG A 262 2.13 -0.70 15.20
N HIS A 263 0.95 -0.73 14.61
CA HIS A 263 0.75 -0.29 13.23
C HIS A 263 0.84 1.24 13.11
N GLY A 264 0.29 1.98 14.08
CA GLY A 264 0.41 3.43 14.15
C GLY A 264 1.87 3.90 14.21
N VAL A 265 2.70 3.22 15.00
CA VAL A 265 4.14 3.52 15.12
C VAL A 265 4.85 3.40 13.77
N TYR A 266 4.56 2.33 13.03
CA TYR A 266 5.12 2.15 11.71
C TYR A 266 4.66 3.22 10.73
N GLN A 267 3.35 3.50 10.69
CA GLN A 267 2.81 4.50 9.78
C GLN A 267 3.30 5.91 10.10
N MET A 268 3.42 6.28 11.38
CA MET A 268 4.04 7.54 11.79
C MET A 268 5.46 7.65 11.24
N ALA A 269 6.24 6.57 11.32
CA ALA A 269 7.61 6.58 10.81
C ALA A 269 7.70 6.67 9.29
N GLN A 270 6.76 6.08 8.55
CA GLN A 270 6.69 6.19 7.09
C GLN A 270 6.31 7.60 6.63
N TRP A 271 5.50 8.31 7.43
CA TRP A 271 5.05 9.68 7.15
C TRP A 271 5.98 10.77 7.69
N ALA A 272 6.97 10.42 8.50
CA ALA A 272 7.84 11.39 9.14
C ALA A 272 8.65 12.21 8.13
N THR A 273 8.60 13.53 8.29
CA THR A 273 9.41 14.51 7.55
C THR A 273 10.33 15.32 8.45
N SER A 274 10.13 15.22 9.77
CA SER A 274 10.88 15.97 10.77
C SER A 274 11.30 15.11 11.95
N ASN A 275 12.21 15.64 12.76
CA ASN A 275 12.64 14.98 13.99
C ASN A 275 11.53 14.96 15.05
N GLU A 276 10.63 15.95 15.07
CA GLU A 276 9.56 16.02 16.07
C GLU A 276 8.52 14.92 15.84
N ASP A 277 8.21 14.59 14.58
CA ASP A 277 7.23 13.56 14.21
C ASP A 277 7.57 12.20 14.85
N LEU A 278 8.86 11.89 14.93
CA LEU A 278 9.38 10.62 15.43
C LEU A 278 9.59 10.61 16.94
N LYS A 279 9.32 11.69 17.66
CA LYS A 279 9.52 11.76 19.11
C LYS A 279 8.70 10.72 19.86
N GLY A 280 7.43 10.53 19.48
CA GLY A 280 6.58 9.49 20.06
C GLY A 280 7.12 8.09 19.76
N VAL A 281 7.56 7.84 18.53
CA VAL A 281 8.14 6.55 18.12
C VAL A 281 9.42 6.23 18.90
N ARG A 282 10.31 7.21 19.07
CA ARG A 282 11.54 7.07 19.88
C ARG A 282 11.22 6.74 21.34
N ASN A 283 10.25 7.43 21.94
CA ASN A 283 9.83 7.13 23.30
C ASN A 283 9.31 5.70 23.43
N LEU A 284 8.45 5.26 22.51
CA LEU A 284 7.91 3.90 22.50
C LEU A 284 9.00 2.84 22.31
N ALA A 285 10.01 3.09 21.48
CA ALA A 285 11.15 2.19 21.30
C ALA A 285 11.90 1.91 22.61
N LEU A 286 11.95 2.88 23.52
CA LEU A 286 12.67 2.77 24.79
C LEU A 286 11.78 2.31 25.95
N THR A 287 10.50 2.66 25.95
CA THR A 287 9.68 2.59 27.17
C THR A 287 8.34 1.86 27.01
N ASP A 288 7.93 1.44 25.80
CA ASP A 288 6.62 0.77 25.68
C ASP A 288 6.64 -0.55 26.48
N PRO A 289 5.63 -0.84 27.31
CA PRO A 289 5.58 -2.08 28.08
C PRO A 289 5.47 -3.34 27.19
N ASP A 290 4.86 -3.23 26.00
CA ASP A 290 4.74 -4.34 25.06
C ASP A 290 6.01 -4.47 24.21
N VAL A 291 6.71 -5.59 24.42
CA VAL A 291 7.96 -5.96 23.73
C VAL A 291 7.82 -5.89 22.21
N ASN A 292 6.68 -6.32 21.65
CA ASN A 292 6.46 -6.27 20.20
C ASN A 292 6.28 -4.84 19.68
N THR A 293 5.72 -3.94 20.50
CA THR A 293 5.61 -2.52 20.18
C THR A 293 6.97 -1.85 20.18
N ARG A 294 7.84 -2.15 21.17
CA ARG A 294 9.24 -1.70 21.15
C ARG A 294 9.99 -2.20 19.92
N ALA A 295 9.91 -3.50 19.64
CA ALA A 295 10.52 -4.11 18.46
C ALA A 295 10.09 -3.40 17.16
N ARG A 296 8.78 -3.13 17.02
CA ARG A 296 8.24 -2.42 15.84
C ARG A 296 8.72 -0.98 15.78
N ALA A 297 8.79 -0.26 16.90
CA ALA A 297 9.30 1.11 16.96
C ALA A 297 10.77 1.18 16.55
N VAL A 298 11.61 0.28 17.07
CA VAL A 298 13.03 0.14 16.71
C VAL A 298 13.18 -0.06 15.20
N MET A 299 12.47 -1.03 14.62
CA MET A 299 12.50 -1.28 13.18
C MET A 299 11.99 -0.06 12.39
N SER A 300 10.95 0.61 12.88
CA SER A 300 10.34 1.77 12.22
C SER A 300 11.28 2.97 12.15
N LEU A 301 12.11 3.20 13.18
CA LEU A 301 13.20 4.20 13.12
C LEU A 301 14.25 3.84 12.05
N GLY A 302 14.51 2.55 11.83
CA GLY A 302 15.35 2.05 10.75
C GLY A 302 14.72 2.15 9.36
N ASP A 303 13.41 1.95 9.26
CA ASP A 303 12.64 1.97 8.02
C ASP A 303 12.21 3.39 7.59
N SER A 304 12.19 4.37 8.51
CA SER A 304 11.73 5.73 8.21
C SER A 304 12.57 6.39 7.10
N PRO A 305 11.97 7.10 6.14
CA PRO A 305 12.72 7.88 5.16
C PRO A 305 13.49 9.04 5.83
N PHE A 306 13.02 9.54 6.98
CA PHE A 306 13.69 10.59 7.73
C PHE A 306 14.78 10.02 8.66
N LYS A 307 16.05 10.35 8.39
CA LYS A 307 17.20 9.93 9.19
C LYS A 307 17.70 11.09 10.06
N SER A 308 17.83 10.86 11.36
CA SER A 308 18.40 11.83 12.31
C SER A 308 19.37 11.19 13.29
N ASP A 309 20.23 12.02 13.87
CA ASP A 309 21.18 11.60 14.91
C ASP A 309 20.45 11.12 16.18
N GLU A 310 19.29 11.69 16.50
CA GLU A 310 18.45 11.28 17.62
C GLU A 310 17.90 9.87 17.42
N ASN A 311 17.45 9.54 16.20
CA ASN A 311 17.01 8.17 15.90
C ASN A 311 18.18 7.20 16.03
N ARG A 312 19.35 7.54 15.46
CA ARG A 312 20.57 6.73 15.58
C ARG A 312 20.98 6.54 17.05
N SER A 313 20.89 7.58 17.87
CA SER A 313 21.19 7.53 19.31
C SER A 313 20.26 6.59 20.06
N VAL A 314 18.95 6.63 19.78
CA VAL A 314 17.98 5.71 20.40
C VAL A 314 18.27 4.27 20.00
N LEU A 315 18.61 4.01 18.73
CA LEU A 315 18.99 2.67 18.30
C LEU A 315 20.24 2.16 19.03
N TRP A 316 21.26 3.00 19.21
CA TRP A 316 22.42 2.62 20.02
C TRP A 316 22.07 2.36 21.48
N GLN A 317 21.18 3.16 22.08
CA GLN A 317 20.71 2.94 23.44
C GLN A 317 20.01 1.59 23.59
N VAL A 318 19.19 1.19 22.60
CA VAL A 318 18.54 -0.13 22.59
C VAL A 318 19.57 -1.26 22.46
N VAL A 319 20.61 -1.09 21.64
CA VAL A 319 21.68 -2.09 21.49
C VAL A 319 22.46 -2.27 22.81
N ASP A 320 22.72 -1.18 23.51
CA ASP A 320 23.51 -1.14 24.74
C ASP A 320 22.69 -1.51 26.00
N ASP A 321 21.37 -1.64 25.92
CA ASP A 321 20.53 -2.05 27.04
C ASP A 321 20.56 -3.58 27.24
N GLU A 322 21.26 -4.02 28.28
CA GLU A 322 21.37 -5.43 28.67
C GLU A 322 20.03 -6.05 29.11
N ASN A 323 19.03 -5.23 29.48
CA ASN A 323 17.70 -5.72 29.86
C ASN A 323 16.78 -5.91 28.65
N GLU A 324 17.14 -5.37 27.48
CA GLU A 324 16.34 -5.53 26.28
C GLU A 324 16.56 -6.94 25.69
N PRO A 325 15.50 -7.66 25.27
CA PRO A 325 15.65 -9.00 24.71
C PRO A 325 16.60 -9.03 23.49
N PRO A 326 17.46 -10.06 23.37
CA PRO A 326 18.43 -10.17 22.27
C PRO A 326 17.84 -9.93 20.87
N PRO A 327 16.63 -10.44 20.52
CA PRO A 327 16.05 -10.16 19.21
C PRO A 327 15.80 -8.68 18.91
N ILE A 328 15.44 -7.87 19.90
CA ILE A 328 15.20 -6.43 19.72
C ILE A 328 16.53 -5.69 19.55
N ARG A 329 17.55 -6.05 20.33
CA ARG A 329 18.92 -5.52 20.16
C ARG A 329 19.44 -5.83 18.75
N LEU A 330 19.18 -7.02 18.23
CA LEU A 330 19.49 -7.37 16.82
C LEU A 330 18.70 -6.53 15.81
N TYR A 331 17.41 -6.24 16.06
CA TYR A 331 16.65 -5.33 15.20
C TYR A 331 17.21 -3.90 15.23
N ALA A 332 17.70 -3.43 16.37
CA ALA A 332 18.36 -2.13 16.48
C ALA A 332 19.67 -2.10 15.70
N LEU A 333 20.51 -3.14 15.79
CA LEU A 333 21.72 -3.29 14.97
C LEU A 333 21.41 -3.31 13.46
N LYS A 334 20.39 -4.07 13.06
CA LYS A 334 19.93 -4.11 11.66
C LYS A 334 19.37 -2.78 11.19
N SER A 335 18.81 -1.98 12.10
CA SER A 335 18.30 -0.65 11.79
C SER A 335 19.45 0.37 11.66
N LEU A 336 20.48 0.27 12.51
CA LEU A 336 21.69 1.10 12.45
C LEU A 336 22.46 0.94 11.15
N SER A 337 22.48 -0.26 10.55
CA SER A 337 23.17 -0.49 9.26
C SER A 337 22.60 0.30 8.08
N ARG A 338 21.44 0.96 8.27
CA ARG A 338 20.81 1.85 7.28
C ARG A 338 21.13 3.32 7.48
N TYR A 339 21.91 3.65 8.50
CA TYR A 339 22.38 5.01 8.76
C TYR A 339 23.80 5.20 8.23
N ALA A 340 24.18 6.45 7.98
CA ALA A 340 25.58 6.80 7.81
C ALA A 340 26.28 6.69 9.17
N LEU A 341 27.25 5.77 9.26
CA LEU A 341 28.03 5.47 10.45
C LEU A 341 29.50 5.83 10.22
N ASN A 342 30.19 6.31 11.25
CA ASN A 342 31.63 6.49 11.21
C ASN A 342 32.39 5.17 11.47
N ASP A 343 33.71 5.16 11.27
CA ASP A 343 34.54 3.95 11.40
C ASP A 343 34.47 3.29 12.79
N THR A 344 34.36 4.11 13.83
CA THR A 344 34.21 3.63 15.22
C THR A 344 32.86 2.94 15.40
N GLU A 345 31.79 3.54 14.90
CA GLU A 345 30.44 2.98 14.94
C GLU A 345 30.32 1.70 14.10
N ILE A 346 30.96 1.64 12.93
CA ILE A 346 30.99 0.43 12.09
C ILE A 346 31.71 -0.71 12.83
N THR A 347 32.84 -0.41 13.47
CA THR A 347 33.57 -1.39 14.29
C THR A 347 32.71 -1.88 15.45
N LYS A 348 32.07 -0.96 16.19
CA LYS A 348 31.15 -1.29 17.28
C LYS A 348 30.00 -2.17 16.80
N LEU A 349 29.38 -1.84 15.67
CA LEU A 349 28.28 -2.60 15.08
C LEU A 349 28.68 -4.04 14.78
N ARG A 350 29.88 -4.27 14.23
CA ARG A 350 30.37 -5.63 13.92
C ARG A 350 30.61 -6.47 15.18
N LEU A 351 31.23 -5.89 16.20
CA LEU A 351 31.48 -6.57 17.48
C LEU A 351 30.16 -6.91 18.18
N MET A 352 29.24 -5.96 18.30
CA MET A 352 27.94 -6.19 18.93
C MET A 352 27.11 -7.24 18.17
N HIS A 353 27.23 -7.30 16.84
CA HIS A 353 26.51 -8.30 16.05
C HIS A 353 27.04 -9.73 16.28
N SER A 354 28.33 -9.93 16.54
CA SER A 354 28.84 -11.26 16.94
C SER A 354 28.34 -11.62 18.34
N ASP A 355 28.52 -10.70 19.29
CA ASP A 355 28.29 -10.98 20.71
C ASP A 355 26.82 -11.37 20.98
N ILE A 356 25.87 -10.60 20.45
CA ILE A 356 24.43 -10.87 20.66
C ILE A 356 23.99 -12.17 19.98
N ARG A 357 24.63 -12.57 18.87
CA ARG A 357 24.29 -13.80 18.17
C ARG A 357 24.73 -15.02 18.98
N ASP A 358 25.87 -14.93 19.65
CA ASP A 358 26.38 -16.00 20.51
C ASP A 358 25.51 -16.17 21.77
N ASP A 359 24.98 -15.08 22.33
CA ASP A 359 24.05 -15.10 23.47
C ASP A 359 22.64 -15.67 23.15
N SER A 360 22.30 -15.79 21.87
CA SER A 360 20.96 -16.21 21.40
C SER A 360 20.82 -17.70 21.06
N ASN A 361 21.94 -18.44 21.11
CA ASN A 361 21.98 -19.91 20.95
C ASN A 361 22.08 -20.59 22.32
#